data_AF-A0A7K6FWX5-F1
#
_entry.id   AF-A0A7K6FWX5-F1
#
_cell.length_a   1.000
_cell.length_b   1.000
_cell.length_c   1.000
_cell.angle_alpha   90.00
_cell.angle_beta   90.00
_cell.angle_gamma   90.00
#
_symmetry.space_group_name_H-M   'P 1'
#
loop_
_entity.id
_entity.type
_entity.pdbx_description
1 polymer ?
#
loop_
_entity_poly.entity_id
_entity_poly.type
_entity_poly.pdbx_seq_one_letter_code
_entity_poly.pdbx_strand_id
1 'polypeptide(L)'
;FQKLQEEGLPCSREELELVFDGLDAAGTGRLGTEEFAAGLRQFLSSQKAAREHRRRKTASRRARLVLPAPALQGGDSEERRHFAAFMEQLGTDNVSEEQEIWQLWVKLRQDEPQLLDNLEEFLAKMRHRIQEARSEKEALELTLNKRVAEHDKDVQQLCEVLEQQIQQEQLRLQQQSMARSHQHGEELQRVLDASEREVQRLVTAQTELERRCRSLHSSQQVTSMENQQLEESNRALEHHLQHLHQQLQQTQGHLRTMRA
;
A
#
# COMPACT_ATOMS: atom_id res chain seq x y z
N PHE A 1 11.98 -7.31 -18.69
CA PHE A 1 12.84 -6.68 -19.70
C PHE A 1 12.09 -5.79 -20.68
N GLN A 2 10.91 -6.16 -21.19
CA GLN A 2 10.16 -5.31 -22.16
C GLN A 2 9.60 -3.99 -21.56
N LYS A 3 9.24 -3.97 -20.27
CA LYS A 3 8.67 -2.77 -19.61
C LYS A 3 9.68 -1.67 -19.23
N LEU A 4 10.98 -1.98 -19.17
CA LEU A 4 12.01 -1.01 -18.74
C LEU A 4 12.51 -0.12 -19.89
N GLN A 5 12.23 -0.51 -21.14
CA GLN A 5 12.59 0.27 -22.32
C GLN A 5 11.60 1.43 -22.58
N GLU A 6 10.37 1.32 -22.09
CA GLU A 6 9.33 2.37 -22.20
C GLU A 6 9.55 3.52 -21.20
N GLU A 7 10.32 3.31 -20.13
CA GLU A 7 10.54 4.30 -19.06
C GLU A 7 11.81 5.17 -19.23
N GLY A 8 12.44 5.18 -20.41
CA GLY A 8 13.50 6.14 -20.73
C GLY A 8 14.78 6.03 -19.88
N LEU A 9 15.08 4.84 -19.38
CA LEU A 9 16.34 4.58 -18.67
C LEU A 9 17.54 4.76 -19.63
N PRO A 10 18.59 5.51 -19.24
CA PRO A 10 19.76 5.79 -20.08
C PRO A 10 20.74 4.61 -20.17
N CYS A 11 20.24 3.37 -20.13
CA CYS A 11 21.06 2.15 -20.16
C CYS A 11 20.60 1.24 -21.29
N SER A 12 21.56 0.71 -22.05
CA SER A 12 21.27 -0.28 -23.10
C SER A 12 20.81 -1.59 -22.47
N ARG A 13 20.12 -2.44 -23.26
CA ARG A 13 19.70 -3.77 -22.81
C ARG A 13 20.88 -4.61 -22.34
N GLU A 14 21.99 -4.56 -23.07
CA GLU A 14 23.21 -5.29 -22.77
C GLU A 14 23.86 -4.82 -21.46
N GLU A 15 23.80 -3.51 -21.18
CA GLU A 15 24.29 -2.94 -19.91
C GLU A 15 23.43 -3.39 -18.73
N LEU A 16 22.11 -3.46 -18.90
CA LEU A 16 21.19 -3.95 -17.88
C LEU A 16 21.36 -5.44 -17.62
N GLU A 17 21.61 -6.24 -18.66
CA GLU A 17 21.94 -7.67 -18.52
C GLU A 17 23.26 -7.84 -17.75
N LEU A 18 24.28 -7.03 -18.04
CA LEU A 18 25.56 -7.05 -17.32
C LEU A 18 25.44 -6.65 -15.85
N VAL A 19 24.58 -5.67 -15.55
CA VAL A 19 24.26 -5.26 -14.17
C VAL A 19 23.50 -6.37 -13.45
N PHE A 20 22.56 -7.04 -14.13
CA PHE A 20 21.80 -8.15 -13.58
C PHE A 20 22.73 -9.34 -13.25
N ASP A 21 23.59 -9.74 -14.17
CA ASP A 21 24.58 -10.81 -13.97
C ASP A 21 25.56 -10.48 -12.85
N GLY A 22 25.92 -9.20 -12.70
CA GLY A 22 26.77 -8.73 -11.60
C GLY A 22 26.09 -8.72 -10.23
N LEU A 23 24.76 -8.69 -10.18
CA LEU A 23 23.96 -8.75 -8.95
C LEU A 23 23.52 -10.19 -8.62
N ASP A 24 23.33 -11.05 -9.64
CA ASP A 24 22.93 -12.46 -9.50
C ASP A 24 24.14 -13.35 -9.27
N ALA A 25 24.78 -13.19 -8.10
CA ALA A 25 25.93 -14.00 -7.72
C ALA A 25 25.61 -15.51 -7.66
N ALA A 26 24.34 -15.88 -7.54
CA ALA A 26 23.86 -17.26 -7.51
C ALA A 26 23.60 -17.84 -8.92
N GLY A 27 23.58 -17.00 -9.97
CA GLY A 27 23.37 -17.42 -11.36
C GLY A 27 22.02 -18.11 -11.60
N THR A 28 21.00 -17.75 -10.82
CA THR A 28 19.70 -18.42 -10.82
C THR A 28 18.72 -17.83 -11.85
N GLY A 29 19.09 -16.71 -12.49
CA GLY A 29 18.26 -15.99 -13.45
C GLY A 29 17.12 -15.21 -12.77
N ARG A 30 17.13 -15.10 -11.44
CA ARG A 30 16.15 -14.35 -10.64
C ARG A 30 16.87 -13.71 -9.45
N LEU A 31 16.71 -12.40 -9.28
CA LEU A 31 17.28 -11.69 -8.12
C LEU A 31 16.32 -11.75 -6.93
N GLY A 32 16.75 -12.40 -5.85
CA GLY A 32 16.10 -12.26 -4.54
C GLY A 32 16.28 -10.85 -3.97
N THR A 33 15.39 -10.41 -3.08
CA THR A 33 15.50 -9.09 -2.42
C THR A 33 16.78 -8.95 -1.59
N GLU A 34 17.24 -10.04 -0.98
CA GLU A 34 18.48 -10.08 -0.21
C GLU A 34 19.73 -10.00 -1.10
N GLU A 35 19.73 -10.72 -2.22
CA GLU A 35 20.82 -10.72 -3.22
C GLU A 35 20.94 -9.34 -3.87
N PHE A 36 19.82 -8.74 -4.26
CA PHE A 36 19.77 -7.38 -4.79
C PHE A 36 20.35 -6.35 -3.80
N ALA A 37 19.94 -6.42 -2.53
CA ALA A 37 20.43 -5.50 -1.50
C ALA A 37 21.92 -5.72 -1.18
N ALA A 38 22.40 -6.96 -1.21
CA ALA A 38 23.82 -7.28 -1.02
C ALA A 38 24.67 -6.78 -2.19
N GLY A 39 24.27 -7.09 -3.43
CA GLY A 39 24.98 -6.68 -4.64
C GLY A 39 25.03 -5.16 -4.82
N LEU A 40 23.94 -4.45 -4.55
CA LEU A 40 23.93 -2.97 -4.60
C LEU A 40 24.84 -2.34 -3.55
N ARG A 41 24.90 -2.89 -2.33
CA ARG A 41 25.82 -2.40 -1.28
C ARG A 41 27.28 -2.54 -1.70
N GLN A 42 27.62 -3.64 -2.38
CA GLN A 42 28.96 -3.86 -2.93
C GLN A 42 29.29 -2.94 -4.12
N PHE A 43 28.32 -2.70 -5.02
CA PHE A 43 28.50 -1.78 -6.14
C PHE A 43 28.70 -0.33 -5.69
N LEU A 44 27.96 0.12 -4.68
CA LEU A 44 28.12 1.48 -4.13
C LEU A 44 29.42 1.67 -3.34
N SER A 45 29.94 0.61 -2.71
CA SER A 45 31.22 0.69 -1.99
C SER A 45 32.43 0.72 -2.95
N SER A 46 32.37 0.02 -4.08
CA SER A 46 33.42 0.05 -5.10
C SER A 46 33.52 1.42 -5.80
N GLN A 47 32.40 2.11 -6.04
CA GLN A 47 32.41 3.48 -6.58
C GLN A 47 33.05 4.50 -5.63
N LYS A 48 32.90 4.33 -4.30
CA LYS A 48 33.53 5.22 -3.31
C LYS A 48 35.06 5.10 -3.36
N ALA A 49 35.60 3.89 -3.50
CA ALA A 49 37.03 3.66 -3.64
C ALA A 49 37.62 4.28 -4.93
N ALA A 50 36.89 4.17 -6.07
CA ALA A 50 37.31 4.76 -7.34
C ALA A 50 37.33 6.31 -7.30
N ARG A 51 36.33 6.93 -6.65
CA ARG A 51 36.28 8.39 -6.45
C ARG A 51 37.41 8.88 -5.54
N GLU A 52 37.74 8.14 -4.49
CA GLU A 52 38.82 8.51 -3.56
C GLU A 52 40.20 8.41 -4.24
N HIS A 53 40.42 7.42 -5.10
CA HIS A 53 41.65 7.28 -5.88
C HIS A 53 41.82 8.39 -6.93
N ARG A 54 40.74 8.86 -7.55
CA ARG A 54 40.74 9.99 -8.49
C ARG A 54 41.01 11.33 -7.80
N ARG A 55 40.55 11.50 -6.56
CA ARG A 55 40.81 12.69 -5.73
C ARG A 55 42.26 12.77 -5.24
N ARG A 56 42.92 11.63 -4.97
CA ARG A 56 44.34 11.60 -4.62
C ARG A 56 45.28 11.92 -5.79
N LYS A 57 44.95 11.50 -7.03
CA LYS A 57 45.77 11.80 -8.22
C LYS A 57 45.72 13.26 -8.69
N THR A 58 44.65 14.01 -8.36
CA THR A 58 44.52 15.43 -8.72
C THR A 58 45.24 16.37 -7.75
N ALA A 59 45.52 15.93 -6.52
CA ALA A 59 46.28 16.72 -5.53
C ALA A 59 47.81 16.68 -5.73
N SER A 60 48.35 15.70 -6.47
CA SER A 60 49.79 15.46 -6.61
C SER A 60 50.48 16.27 -7.75
N ARG A 61 49.70 16.98 -8.59
CA ARG A 61 50.25 17.71 -9.76
C ARG A 61 50.21 19.23 -9.60
N ARG A 62 50.60 19.73 -8.42
CA ARG A 62 51.00 21.13 -8.22
C ARG A 62 52.36 21.16 -7.51
N ALA A 63 53.39 20.71 -8.22
CA ALA A 63 54.76 21.07 -7.89
C ALA A 63 54.92 22.57 -8.18
N ARG A 64 54.84 23.39 -7.12
CA ARG A 64 55.18 24.81 -7.18
C ARG A 64 56.65 24.92 -7.58
N LEU A 65 56.91 25.55 -8.73
CA LEU A 65 58.20 26.17 -8.99
C LEU A 65 58.32 27.34 -8.01
N VAL A 66 59.02 27.13 -6.90
CA VAL A 66 59.42 28.21 -5.99
C VAL A 66 60.53 28.98 -6.69
N LEU A 67 60.17 30.05 -7.39
CA LEU A 67 61.10 31.10 -7.74
C LEU A 67 61.42 31.90 -6.46
N PRO A 68 62.69 32.23 -6.17
CA PRO A 68 63.04 33.07 -5.03
C PRO A 68 62.45 34.46 -5.24
N ALA A 69 61.62 34.92 -4.30
CA ALA A 69 61.14 36.30 -4.28
C ALA A 69 62.32 37.25 -4.01
N PRO A 70 62.58 38.28 -4.82
CA PRO A 70 63.42 39.38 -4.38
C PRO A 70 62.69 40.07 -3.22
N ALA A 71 63.45 40.45 -2.19
CA ALA A 71 62.95 41.28 -1.11
C ALA A 71 62.43 42.62 -1.67
N LEU A 72 61.11 42.72 -1.88
CA LEU A 72 60.45 43.98 -2.25
C LEU A 72 60.14 44.78 -0.99
N GLN A 73 61.21 45.33 -0.41
CA GLN A 73 61.15 46.44 0.52
C GLN A 73 61.25 47.71 -0.36
N GLY A 74 60.13 48.19 -0.90
CA GLY A 74 60.15 49.26 -1.89
C GLY A 74 58.80 49.86 -2.24
N GLY A 75 57.88 49.93 -1.28
CA GLY A 75 56.65 50.71 -1.41
C GLY A 75 56.53 51.63 -0.18
N ASP A 76 56.20 52.89 -0.40
CA ASP A 76 56.00 53.84 0.67
C ASP A 76 54.85 53.35 1.58
N SER A 77 54.93 53.58 2.89
CA SER A 77 53.95 53.03 3.85
C SER A 77 52.53 53.53 3.57
N GLU A 78 52.39 54.67 2.90
CA GLU A 78 51.10 55.25 2.51
C GLU A 78 50.50 54.57 1.28
N GLU A 79 51.31 54.15 0.31
CA GLU A 79 50.82 53.51 -0.91
C GLU A 79 50.34 52.07 -0.66
N ARG A 80 50.99 51.36 0.26
CA ARG A 80 50.45 50.10 0.76
C ARG A 80 49.08 50.29 1.41
N ARG A 81 48.85 51.42 2.09
CA ARG A 81 47.52 51.74 2.64
C ARG A 81 46.53 52.11 1.54
N HIS A 82 46.95 52.87 0.52
CA HIS A 82 46.09 53.20 -0.62
C HIS A 82 45.68 51.96 -1.41
N PHE A 83 46.62 51.07 -1.69
CA PHE A 83 46.32 49.79 -2.34
C PHE A 83 45.48 48.87 -1.47
N ALA A 84 45.79 48.73 -0.18
CA ALA A 84 44.98 47.92 0.72
C ALA A 84 43.54 48.48 0.83
N ALA A 85 43.38 49.80 0.93
CA ALA A 85 42.06 50.43 0.92
C ALA A 85 41.34 50.23 -0.43
N PHE A 86 42.07 50.25 -1.53
CA PHE A 86 41.53 49.97 -2.86
C PHE A 86 41.11 48.50 -3.01
N MET A 87 41.92 47.56 -2.53
CA MET A 87 41.63 46.11 -2.51
C MET A 87 40.48 45.75 -1.57
N GLU A 88 40.37 46.43 -0.43
CA GLU A 88 39.24 46.35 0.49
C GLU A 88 37.95 46.86 -0.16
N GLN A 89 38.01 47.99 -0.88
CA GLN A 89 36.89 48.50 -1.71
C GLN A 89 36.58 47.59 -2.92
N LEU A 90 37.51 46.73 -3.31
CA LEU A 90 37.35 45.73 -4.37
C LEU A 90 36.68 44.45 -3.89
N GLY A 91 36.57 44.23 -2.58
CA GLY A 91 35.87 43.09 -1.99
C GLY A 91 36.52 41.74 -2.33
N THR A 92 37.84 41.73 -2.53
CA THR A 92 38.58 40.49 -2.79
C THR A 92 38.84 39.75 -1.47
N ASP A 93 38.13 38.66 -1.23
CA ASP A 93 38.35 37.80 -0.06
C ASP A 93 39.59 36.90 -0.21
N ASN A 94 40.23 36.92 -1.38
CA ASN A 94 41.34 36.05 -1.74
C ASN A 94 42.70 36.74 -1.56
N VAL A 95 43.29 36.56 -0.38
CA VAL A 95 44.63 37.06 -0.01
C VAL A 95 45.73 36.67 -1.02
N SER A 96 45.56 35.55 -1.73
CA SER A 96 46.53 35.11 -2.77
C SER A 96 46.47 35.97 -4.04
N GLU A 97 45.28 36.37 -4.48
CA GLU A 97 45.11 37.19 -5.69
C GLU A 97 45.54 38.63 -5.40
N GLU A 98 45.29 39.11 -4.17
CA GLU A 98 45.76 40.40 -3.68
C GLU A 98 47.29 40.53 -3.70
N GLN A 99 48.01 39.47 -3.32
CA GLN A 99 49.47 39.43 -3.35
C GLN A 99 50.03 39.51 -4.79
N GLU A 100 49.36 38.90 -5.76
CA GLU A 100 49.77 38.90 -7.17
C GLU A 100 49.50 40.26 -7.83
N ILE A 101 48.35 40.87 -7.52
CA ILE A 101 48.00 42.22 -8.00
C ILE A 101 48.94 43.27 -7.38
N TRP A 102 49.32 43.11 -6.12
CA TRP A 102 50.31 43.99 -5.47
C TRP A 102 51.69 43.90 -6.14
N GLN A 103 52.13 42.68 -6.50
CA GLN A 103 53.40 42.52 -7.23
C GLN A 103 53.36 43.15 -8.61
N LEU A 104 52.22 43.08 -9.31
CA LEU A 104 52.01 43.72 -10.60
C LEU A 104 52.02 45.25 -10.47
N TRP A 105 51.37 45.78 -9.43
CA TRP A 105 51.32 47.21 -9.11
C TRP A 105 52.72 47.80 -8.86
N VAL A 106 53.56 47.12 -8.07
CA VAL A 106 54.93 47.56 -7.78
C VAL A 106 55.81 47.57 -9.04
N LYS A 107 55.64 46.58 -9.93
CA LYS A 107 56.38 46.50 -11.20
C LYS A 107 55.93 47.56 -12.20
N LEU A 108 54.62 47.72 -12.40
CA LEU A 108 54.08 48.74 -13.30
C LEU A 108 54.54 50.14 -12.92
N ARG A 109 54.64 50.43 -11.62
CA ARG A 109 55.13 51.72 -11.14
C ARG A 109 56.58 52.01 -11.53
N GLN A 110 57.44 51.00 -11.53
CA GLN A 110 58.87 51.14 -11.84
C GLN A 110 59.10 51.25 -13.35
N ASP A 111 58.36 50.47 -14.14
CA ASP A 111 58.57 50.37 -15.58
C ASP A 111 57.75 51.41 -16.36
N GLU A 112 56.45 51.55 -16.08
CA GLU A 112 55.54 52.44 -16.80
C GLU A 112 54.39 52.99 -15.91
N PRO A 113 54.61 54.12 -15.18
CA PRO A 113 53.64 54.63 -14.21
C PRO A 113 52.31 55.09 -14.82
N GLN A 114 52.28 55.40 -16.11
CA GLN A 114 51.09 55.80 -16.87
C GLN A 114 50.04 54.68 -17.04
N LEU A 115 50.38 53.41 -16.75
CA LEU A 115 49.46 52.27 -16.86
C LEU A 115 48.76 51.90 -15.55
N LEU A 116 49.14 52.53 -14.43
CA LEU A 116 48.49 52.32 -13.13
C LEU A 116 47.00 52.68 -13.16
N ASP A 117 46.66 53.83 -13.75
CA ASP A 117 45.28 54.28 -13.89
C ASP A 117 44.44 53.28 -14.72
N ASN A 118 45.04 52.67 -15.75
CA ASN A 118 44.38 51.65 -16.57
C ASN A 118 44.12 50.36 -15.78
N LEU A 119 45.07 49.97 -14.92
CA LEU A 119 44.92 48.80 -14.04
C LEU A 119 43.84 49.05 -12.98
N GLU A 120 43.79 50.26 -12.42
CA GLU A 120 42.75 50.67 -11.48
C GLU A 120 41.36 50.65 -12.13
N GLU A 121 41.22 51.24 -13.33
CA GLU A 121 39.97 51.23 -14.09
C GLU A 121 39.55 49.81 -14.48
N PHE A 122 40.51 48.96 -14.88
CA PHE A 122 40.25 47.56 -15.21
C PHE A 122 39.74 46.77 -14.00
N LEU A 123 40.38 46.91 -12.83
CA LEU A 123 39.95 46.26 -11.60
C LEU A 123 38.57 46.78 -11.15
N ALA A 124 38.31 48.08 -11.27
CA ALA A 124 37.00 48.65 -10.97
C ALA A 124 35.89 48.07 -11.89
N LYS A 125 36.17 47.89 -13.18
CA LYS A 125 35.26 47.23 -14.14
C LYS A 125 35.06 45.75 -13.80
N MET A 126 36.13 45.02 -13.48
CA MET A 126 36.05 43.63 -13.04
C MET A 126 35.19 43.47 -11.79
N ARG A 127 35.40 44.32 -10.78
CA ARG A 127 34.58 44.36 -9.57
C ARG A 127 33.11 44.55 -9.89
N HIS A 128 32.80 45.56 -10.72
CA HIS A 128 31.43 45.87 -11.09
C HIS A 128 30.77 44.66 -11.76
N ARG A 129 31.47 43.99 -12.67
CA ARG A 129 30.99 42.75 -13.33
C ARG A 129 30.75 41.61 -12.35
N ILE A 130 31.66 41.39 -11.39
CA ILE A 130 31.52 40.37 -10.36
C ILE A 130 30.33 40.68 -9.46
N GLN A 131 30.18 41.94 -9.03
CA GLN A 131 29.08 42.35 -8.15
C GLN A 131 27.73 42.29 -8.86
N GLU A 132 27.67 42.70 -10.12
CA GLU A 132 26.49 42.56 -10.98
C GLU A 132 26.07 41.10 -11.07
N ALA A 133 26.99 40.19 -11.41
CA ALA A 133 26.72 38.76 -11.48
C ALA A 133 26.27 38.16 -10.12
N ARG A 134 26.86 38.60 -9.00
CA ARG A 134 26.42 38.21 -7.64
C ARG A 134 25.00 38.67 -7.36
N SER A 135 24.67 39.92 -7.66
CA SER A 135 23.33 40.48 -7.45
C SER A 135 22.27 39.82 -8.34
N GLU A 136 22.62 39.48 -9.60
CA GLU A 136 21.74 38.75 -10.51
C GLU A 136 21.50 37.32 -9.98
N LYS A 137 22.55 36.65 -9.53
CA LYS A 137 22.44 35.34 -8.88
C LYS A 137 21.49 35.40 -7.68
N GLU A 138 21.66 36.36 -6.77
CA GLU A 138 20.79 36.52 -5.59
C GLU A 138 19.33 36.79 -5.99
N ALA A 139 19.10 37.61 -7.02
CA ALA A 139 17.75 37.88 -7.53
C ALA A 139 17.09 36.63 -8.13
N LEU A 140 17.87 35.82 -8.86
CA LEU A 140 17.42 34.54 -9.40
C LEU A 140 17.15 33.52 -8.30
N GLU A 141 18.02 33.39 -7.31
CA GLU A 141 17.82 32.52 -6.14
C GLU A 141 16.55 32.90 -5.37
N LEU A 142 16.31 34.20 -5.16
CA LEU A 142 15.10 34.69 -4.50
C LEU A 142 13.84 34.37 -5.32
N THR A 143 13.90 34.51 -6.64
CA THR A 143 12.79 34.16 -7.53
C THR A 143 12.53 32.66 -7.53
N LEU A 144 13.59 31.84 -7.58
CA LEU A 144 13.50 30.38 -7.50
C LEU A 144 12.90 29.93 -6.17
N ASN A 145 13.38 30.47 -5.05
CA ASN A 145 12.86 30.13 -3.73
C ASN A 145 11.38 30.50 -3.58
N LYS A 146 10.94 31.63 -4.15
CA LYS A 146 9.50 31.97 -4.22
C LYS A 146 8.72 30.94 -5.02
N ARG A 147 9.21 30.53 -6.18
CA ARG A 147 8.56 29.50 -7.02
C ARG A 147 8.49 28.15 -6.32
N VAL A 148 9.55 27.75 -5.63
CA VAL A 148 9.58 26.51 -4.84
C VAL A 148 8.56 26.60 -3.71
N ALA A 149 8.52 27.70 -2.96
CA ALA A 149 7.54 27.88 -1.88
C ALA A 149 6.08 27.92 -2.38
N GLU A 150 5.82 28.54 -3.53
CA GLU A 150 4.52 28.50 -4.21
C GLU A 150 4.14 27.06 -4.57
N HIS A 151 5.05 26.32 -5.20
CA HIS A 151 4.81 24.94 -5.59
C HIS A 151 4.60 24.01 -4.38
N ASP A 152 5.41 24.15 -3.34
CA ASP A 152 5.27 23.39 -2.09
C ASP A 152 3.90 23.63 -1.45
N LYS A 153 3.43 24.88 -1.47
CA LYS A 153 2.09 25.23 -0.98
C LYS A 153 0.99 24.58 -1.84
N ASP A 154 1.11 24.61 -3.16
CA ASP A 154 0.13 24.00 -4.06
C ASP A 154 0.08 22.47 -3.86
N VAL A 155 1.22 21.83 -3.69
CA VAL A 155 1.32 20.39 -3.40
C VAL A 155 0.68 20.07 -2.04
N GLN A 156 0.95 20.86 -1.00
CA GLN A 156 0.32 20.70 0.30
C GLN A 156 -1.21 20.82 0.21
N GLN A 157 -1.71 21.84 -0.48
CA GLN A 157 -3.14 22.03 -0.68
C GLN A 157 -3.78 20.86 -1.46
N LEU A 158 -3.10 20.36 -2.49
CA LEU A 158 -3.59 19.20 -3.24
C LEU A 158 -3.64 17.94 -2.35
N CYS A 159 -2.61 17.70 -1.54
CA CYS A 159 -2.60 16.60 -0.58
C CYS A 159 -3.74 16.73 0.43
N GLU A 160 -3.96 17.92 1.00
CA GLU A 160 -5.06 18.17 1.93
C GLU A 160 -6.44 17.89 1.30
N VAL A 161 -6.66 18.34 0.06
CA VAL A 161 -7.91 18.10 -0.67
C VAL A 161 -8.11 16.60 -0.92
N LEU A 162 -7.06 15.88 -1.33
CA LEU A 162 -7.13 14.44 -1.57
C LEU A 162 -7.39 13.67 -0.28
N GLU A 163 -6.76 14.05 0.83
CA GLU A 163 -7.01 13.45 2.15
C GLU A 163 -8.46 13.64 2.59
N GLN A 164 -9.00 14.86 2.44
CA GLN A 164 -10.41 15.14 2.74
C GLN A 164 -11.35 14.32 1.86
N GLN A 165 -11.05 14.20 0.56
CA GLN A 165 -11.85 13.40 -0.36
C GLN A 165 -11.81 11.90 -0.01
N ILE A 166 -10.63 11.37 0.33
CA ILE A 166 -10.47 9.98 0.77
C ILE A 166 -11.30 9.73 2.03
N GLN A 167 -11.25 10.62 3.02
CA GLN A 167 -12.03 10.50 4.25
C GLN A 167 -13.53 10.52 3.99
N GLN A 168 -14.01 11.42 3.11
CA GLN A 168 -15.43 11.49 2.73
C GLN A 168 -15.89 10.22 2.01
N GLU A 169 -15.10 9.71 1.06
CA GLU A 169 -15.42 8.48 0.35
C GLU A 169 -15.39 7.25 1.27
N GLN A 170 -14.43 7.18 2.19
CA GLN A 170 -14.40 6.13 3.22
C GLN A 170 -15.67 6.14 4.07
N LEU A 171 -16.08 7.31 4.56
CA LEU A 171 -17.31 7.45 5.33
C LEU A 171 -18.55 7.04 4.52
N ARG A 172 -18.63 7.49 3.26
CA ARG A 172 -19.73 7.14 2.34
C ARG A 172 -19.82 5.64 2.11
N LEU A 173 -18.69 4.99 1.82
CA LEU A 173 -18.61 3.54 1.62
C LEU A 173 -18.97 2.78 2.89
N GLN A 174 -18.53 3.25 4.06
CA GLN A 174 -18.88 2.64 5.34
C GLN A 174 -20.38 2.72 5.60
N GLN A 175 -21.00 3.90 5.41
CA GLN A 175 -22.45 4.08 5.55
C GLN A 175 -23.23 3.19 4.58
N GLN A 176 -22.79 3.11 3.32
CA GLN A 176 -23.43 2.26 2.33
C GLN A 176 -23.31 0.77 2.67
N SER A 177 -22.14 0.34 3.16
CA SER A 177 -21.89 -1.03 3.61
C SER A 177 -22.79 -1.39 4.79
N MET A 178 -22.87 -0.51 5.79
CA MET A 178 -23.76 -0.68 6.95
C MET A 178 -25.22 -0.78 6.51
N ALA A 179 -25.69 0.13 5.65
CA ALA A 179 -27.05 0.10 5.13
C ALA A 179 -27.38 -1.20 4.38
N ARG A 180 -26.47 -1.67 3.51
CA ARG A 180 -26.64 -2.95 2.79
C ARG A 180 -26.66 -4.15 3.74
N SER A 181 -25.76 -4.16 4.73
CA SER A 181 -25.71 -5.23 5.74
C SER A 181 -27.00 -5.27 6.56
N HIS A 182 -27.51 -4.10 6.98
CA HIS A 182 -28.79 -3.99 7.68
C HIS A 182 -29.95 -4.50 6.82
N GLN A 183 -30.05 -4.04 5.57
CA GLN A 183 -31.09 -4.52 4.64
C GLN A 183 -31.05 -6.04 4.46
N HIS A 184 -29.84 -6.60 4.26
CA HIS A 184 -29.67 -8.04 4.12
C HIS A 184 -30.04 -8.79 5.41
N GLY A 185 -29.67 -8.25 6.58
CA GLY A 185 -30.06 -8.81 7.88
C GLY A 185 -31.57 -8.81 8.08
N GLU A 186 -32.26 -7.73 7.71
CA GLU A 186 -33.73 -7.66 7.77
C GLU A 186 -34.39 -8.66 6.81
N GLU A 187 -33.88 -8.79 5.59
CA GLU A 187 -34.38 -9.78 4.63
C GLU A 187 -34.23 -11.20 5.16
N LEU A 188 -33.06 -11.54 5.70
CA LEU A 188 -32.80 -12.84 6.29
C LEU A 188 -33.73 -13.10 7.48
N GLN A 189 -33.93 -12.10 8.36
CA GLN A 189 -34.86 -12.22 9.48
C GLN A 189 -36.28 -12.48 9.00
N ARG A 190 -36.77 -11.76 7.98
CA ARG A 190 -38.11 -12.00 7.42
C ARG A 190 -38.27 -13.43 6.87
N VAL A 191 -37.24 -13.97 6.23
CA VAL A 191 -37.24 -15.36 5.72
C VAL A 191 -37.25 -16.36 6.87
N LEU A 192 -36.44 -16.13 7.91
CA LEU A 192 -36.43 -16.96 9.11
C LEU A 192 -37.79 -16.95 9.81
N ASP A 193 -38.40 -15.78 10.01
CA ASP A 193 -39.71 -15.64 10.63
C ASP A 193 -40.82 -16.32 9.80
N ALA A 194 -40.71 -16.30 8.47
CA ALA A 194 -41.63 -17.01 7.59
C ALA A 194 -41.45 -18.53 7.68
N SER A 195 -40.20 -19.00 7.68
CA SER A 195 -39.86 -20.41 7.86
C SER A 195 -40.33 -20.94 9.22
N GLU A 196 -40.09 -20.19 10.30
CA GLU A 196 -40.52 -20.55 11.65
C GLU A 196 -42.05 -20.67 11.74
N ARG A 197 -42.78 -19.72 11.14
CA ARG A 197 -44.25 -19.80 11.06
C ARG A 197 -44.72 -21.05 10.32
N GLU A 198 -44.06 -21.42 9.23
CA GLU A 198 -44.43 -22.63 8.50
C GLU A 198 -44.11 -23.90 9.31
N VAL A 199 -42.97 -23.95 9.99
CA VAL A 199 -42.63 -25.05 10.91
C VAL A 199 -43.68 -25.17 12.01
N GLN A 200 -44.09 -24.07 12.63
CA GLN A 200 -45.14 -24.07 13.65
C GLN A 200 -46.47 -24.61 13.09
N ARG A 201 -46.87 -24.20 11.87
CA ARG A 201 -48.07 -24.74 11.21
C ARG A 201 -47.96 -26.25 10.98
N LEU A 202 -46.83 -26.73 10.47
CA LEU A 202 -46.59 -28.16 10.25
C LEU A 202 -46.64 -28.96 11.56
N VAL A 203 -46.05 -28.44 12.63
CA VAL A 203 -46.12 -29.07 13.97
C VAL A 203 -47.57 -29.15 14.45
N THR A 204 -48.36 -28.08 14.33
CA THR A 204 -49.78 -28.14 14.73
C THR A 204 -50.56 -29.19 13.92
N ALA A 205 -50.39 -29.21 12.60
CA ALA A 205 -51.02 -30.21 11.73
C ALA A 205 -50.59 -31.64 12.09
N GLN A 206 -49.31 -31.86 12.37
CA GLN A 206 -48.79 -33.16 12.82
C GLN A 206 -49.47 -33.59 14.13
N THR A 207 -49.56 -32.71 15.13
CA THR A 207 -50.19 -33.06 16.42
C THR A 207 -51.68 -33.39 16.26
N GLU A 208 -52.39 -32.72 15.35
CA GLU A 208 -53.77 -33.04 15.04
C GLU A 208 -53.93 -34.40 14.35
N LEU A 209 -53.06 -34.70 13.38
CA LEU A 209 -53.05 -35.98 12.69
C LEU A 209 -52.71 -37.12 13.66
N GLU A 210 -51.71 -36.95 14.52
CA GLU A 210 -51.39 -37.93 15.56
C GLU A 210 -52.57 -38.17 16.50
N ARG A 211 -53.30 -37.12 16.89
CA ARG A 211 -54.52 -37.25 17.71
C ARG A 211 -55.60 -38.07 16.98
N ARG A 212 -55.83 -37.79 15.69
CA ARG A 212 -56.80 -38.54 14.87
C ARG A 212 -56.39 -40.00 14.72
N CYS A 213 -55.12 -40.29 14.46
CA CYS A 213 -54.59 -41.65 14.37
C CYS A 213 -54.81 -42.43 15.68
N ARG A 214 -54.52 -41.81 16.85
CA ARG A 214 -54.78 -42.42 18.15
C ARG A 214 -56.26 -42.70 18.38
N SER A 215 -57.15 -41.77 18.02
CA SER A 215 -58.60 -41.95 18.14
C SER A 215 -59.13 -43.07 17.24
N LEU A 216 -58.69 -43.13 15.98
CA LEU A 216 -59.08 -44.19 15.05
C LEU A 216 -58.58 -45.55 15.53
N HIS A 217 -57.36 -45.63 16.03
CA HIS A 217 -56.82 -46.87 16.58
C HIS A 217 -57.62 -47.34 17.80
N SER A 218 -58.00 -46.44 18.71
CA SER A 218 -58.86 -46.77 19.85
C SER A 218 -60.25 -47.24 19.40
N SER A 219 -60.87 -46.56 18.44
CA SER A 219 -62.16 -46.99 17.86
C SER A 219 -62.06 -48.36 17.21
N GLN A 220 -60.99 -48.61 16.45
CA GLN A 220 -60.76 -49.91 15.80
C GLN A 220 -60.59 -51.03 16.83
N GLN A 221 -59.88 -50.77 17.94
CA GLN A 221 -59.76 -51.73 19.04
C GLN A 221 -61.13 -52.04 19.65
N VAL A 222 -61.95 -51.03 19.92
CA VAL A 222 -63.32 -51.23 20.46
C VAL A 222 -64.18 -52.04 19.49
N THR A 223 -64.25 -51.66 18.21
CA THR A 223 -65.00 -52.43 17.20
C THR A 223 -64.49 -53.85 17.05
N SER A 224 -63.17 -54.07 17.16
CA SER A 224 -62.58 -55.42 17.13
C SER A 224 -63.01 -56.26 18.34
N MET A 225 -63.06 -55.67 19.54
CA MET A 225 -63.53 -56.36 20.74
C MET A 225 -65.02 -56.68 20.65
N GLU A 226 -65.84 -55.74 20.18
CA GLU A 226 -67.28 -55.96 19.96
C GLU A 226 -67.53 -57.07 18.95
N ASN A 227 -66.79 -57.09 17.83
CA ASN A 227 -66.87 -58.17 16.83
C ASN A 227 -66.50 -59.53 17.43
N GLN A 228 -65.45 -59.60 18.26
CA GLN A 228 -65.07 -60.83 18.95
C GLN A 228 -66.19 -61.32 19.90
N GLN A 229 -66.78 -60.41 20.68
CA GLN A 229 -67.92 -60.73 21.56
C GLN A 229 -69.13 -61.23 20.77
N LEU A 230 -69.44 -60.60 19.63
CA LEU A 230 -70.52 -61.03 18.75
C LEU A 230 -70.24 -62.41 18.16
N GLU A 231 -69.01 -62.69 17.73
CA GLU A 231 -68.60 -64.02 17.25
C GLU A 231 -68.75 -65.09 18.35
N GLU A 232 -68.32 -64.80 19.58
CA GLU A 232 -68.48 -65.70 20.72
C GLU A 232 -69.96 -65.96 21.03
N SER A 233 -70.79 -64.92 21.04
CA SER A 233 -72.23 -65.04 21.23
C SER A 233 -72.89 -65.83 20.08
N ASN A 234 -72.49 -65.60 18.84
CA ASN A 234 -73.01 -66.34 17.68
C ASN A 234 -72.68 -67.83 17.81
N ARG A 235 -71.42 -68.17 18.15
CA ARG A 235 -71.01 -69.55 18.41
C ARG A 235 -71.82 -70.19 19.54
N ALA A 236 -72.06 -69.46 20.63
CA ALA A 236 -72.87 -69.96 21.73
C ALA A 236 -74.32 -70.25 21.31
N LEU A 237 -74.93 -69.35 20.52
CA LEU A 237 -76.27 -69.53 19.96
C LEU A 237 -76.33 -70.70 18.97
N GLU A 238 -75.34 -70.83 18.08
CA GLU A 238 -75.22 -71.96 17.15
C GLU A 238 -75.15 -73.30 17.90
N HIS A 239 -74.31 -73.39 18.95
CA HIS A 239 -74.26 -74.57 19.81
C HIS A 239 -75.60 -74.86 20.47
N HIS A 240 -76.31 -73.84 20.95
CA HIS A 240 -77.63 -74.01 21.56
C HIS A 240 -78.68 -74.50 20.54
N LEU A 241 -78.67 -73.95 19.33
CA LEU A 241 -79.53 -74.40 18.23
C LEU A 241 -79.23 -75.84 17.82
N GLN A 242 -77.95 -76.23 17.74
CA GLN A 242 -77.56 -77.62 17.47
C GLN A 242 -78.07 -78.56 18.55
N HIS A 243 -77.92 -78.19 19.82
CA HIS A 243 -78.43 -78.96 20.94
C HIS A 243 -79.96 -79.12 20.88
N LEU A 244 -80.71 -78.03 20.67
CA LEU A 244 -82.16 -78.08 20.49
C LEU A 244 -82.56 -78.95 19.28
N HIS A 245 -81.82 -78.86 18.18
CA HIS A 245 -82.06 -79.70 17.01
C HIS A 245 -81.86 -81.18 17.31
N GLN A 246 -80.79 -81.53 18.04
CA GLN A 246 -80.55 -82.91 18.51
C GLN A 246 -81.68 -83.39 19.43
N GLN A 247 -82.13 -82.56 20.37
CA GLN A 247 -83.27 -82.88 21.25
C GLN A 247 -84.57 -83.06 20.46
N LEU A 248 -84.84 -82.22 19.47
CA LEU A 248 -86.00 -82.37 18.58
C LEU A 248 -85.90 -83.66 17.74
N GLN A 249 -84.72 -84.01 17.23
CA GLN A 249 -84.51 -85.27 16.53
C GLN A 249 -84.73 -86.48 17.43
N GLN A 250 -84.21 -86.44 18.67
CA GLN A 250 -84.43 -87.50 19.67
C GLN A 250 -85.92 -87.65 19.96
N THR A 251 -86.62 -86.57 20.31
CA THR A 251 -88.07 -86.61 20.58
C THR A 251 -88.87 -87.09 19.37
N GLN A 252 -88.54 -86.67 18.16
CA GLN A 252 -89.14 -87.20 16.93
C GLN A 252 -88.84 -88.70 16.73
N GLY A 253 -87.63 -89.15 17.06
CA GLY A 253 -87.25 -90.57 17.07
C GLY A 253 -88.08 -91.37 18.07
N HIS A 254 -88.20 -90.88 19.30
CA HIS A 254 -89.04 -91.49 20.35
C HIS A 254 -90.52 -91.54 19.93
N LEU A 255 -91.05 -90.49 19.31
CA LEU A 255 -92.41 -90.46 18.77
C LEU A 255 -92.61 -91.44 17.61
N ARG A 256 -91.58 -91.70 16.81
CA ARG A 256 -91.60 -92.73 15.76
C ARG A 256 -91.54 -94.14 16.33
N THR A 257 -90.75 -94.38 17.38
CA THR A 257 -90.71 -95.68 18.08
C THR A 257 -91.96 -95.98 18.89
N MET A 258 -92.73 -94.97 19.32
CA MET A 258 -94.05 -95.17 19.94
C MET A 258 -95.20 -95.34 18.92
N ARG A 259 -94.93 -95.17 17.63
CA ARG A 259 -95.92 -95.34 16.53
C ARG A 259 -95.70 -96.61 15.70
N ALA A 260 -94.69 -97.42 16.04
CA ALA A 260 -94.46 -98.76 15.50
C ALA A 260 -94.91 -99.80 16.54
#